data_AF-Q58CS4-F1
#
_entry.id   AF-Q58CS4-F1
#
_cell.length_a   1.000
_cell.length_b   1.000
_cell.length_c   1.000
_cell.angle_alpha   90.00
_cell.angle_beta   90.00
_cell.angle_gamma   90.00
#
_symmetry.space_group_name_H-M   'P 1'
#
loop_
_entity.id
_entity.type
_entity.pdbx_description
1 polymer ?
#
loop_
_entity_poly.entity_id
_entity_poly.type
_entity_poly.pdbx_seq_one_letter_code
_entity_poly.pdbx_strand_id
1 'polypeptide(L)'
;MAASIVRRLGPLVAGRGLRLRGGCVCNQSFKRSFATERQDRNLLYEHAREGYSALPLLDMESLCAYPEDAARALDLRKGELRSKDLPGIISTWQELRQLREQIRSLEEEKEAVTEAVRALVVNQDNSQVQQDPQYQSLRARGREIRKQLTLLYPKEAQLEEQFYLRALRLPNQTHPDVPVGDESQARVLHVVGDKPAFSFQPRGHLEIAEKLDIIRQKRLSHVSGHRSYYLRGAGALLQHGLVNFTLNKLIHRGFTPMTVPDLLRGVVFEGCGMTPNAKPSKFTTSTPPALKTSIWPGQRR
;
A
#
# COMPACT_ATOMS: atom_id res chain seq x y z
N MET A 1 67.58 21.21 10.49
CA MET A 1 67.63 21.02 11.95
C MET A 1 66.33 20.31 12.34
N ALA A 2 66.33 18.97 12.39
CA ALA A 2 66.44 18.16 13.61
C ALA A 2 65.14 18.22 14.44
N ALA A 3 64.44 17.15 14.84
CA ALA A 3 64.77 15.74 15.06
C ALA A 3 63.42 14.94 15.03
N SER A 4 63.28 13.80 14.34
CA SER A 4 63.60 12.41 14.74
C SER A 4 62.75 11.90 15.93
N ILE A 5 61.97 10.82 15.83
CA ILE A 5 62.36 9.39 16.03
C ILE A 5 61.05 8.57 16.01
N VAL A 6 60.93 7.28 15.65
CA VAL A 6 61.66 6.31 14.82
C VAL A 6 60.95 4.95 15.07
N ARG A 7 60.75 4.15 13.99
CA ARG A 7 60.68 2.66 13.94
C ARG A 7 59.51 1.95 14.66
N ARG A 8 59.00 0.78 14.22
CA ARG A 8 59.64 -0.38 13.57
C ARG A 8 58.59 -1.35 12.99
N LEU A 9 59.02 -2.15 12.02
CA LEU A 9 58.29 -3.21 11.30
C LEU A 9 58.08 -4.52 12.09
N GLY A 10 56.90 -5.17 11.88
CA GLY A 10 56.55 -6.62 11.75
C GLY A 10 57.08 -7.70 12.74
N PRO A 11 56.77 -9.00 12.58
CA PRO A 11 55.65 -9.69 11.89
C PRO A 11 54.96 -10.83 12.73
N LEU A 12 53.90 -11.44 12.15
CA LEU A 12 53.42 -12.85 12.22
C LEU A 12 53.51 -13.68 13.54
N VAL A 13 52.37 -14.32 13.92
CA VAL A 13 52.12 -15.79 14.03
C VAL A 13 51.03 -16.13 15.09
N ALA A 14 50.07 -16.98 14.66
CA ALA A 14 49.18 -17.93 15.38
C ALA A 14 48.32 -17.41 16.57
N GLY A 15 47.05 -17.75 16.74
CA GLY A 15 46.29 -18.95 16.37
C GLY A 15 45.56 -19.47 17.62
N ARG A 16 44.31 -19.94 17.47
CA ARG A 16 43.29 -20.42 18.47
C ARG A 16 42.21 -19.35 18.68
N GLY A 17 40.95 -19.52 18.29
CA GLY A 17 40.15 -20.74 18.21
C GLY A 17 38.91 -20.52 19.07
N LEU A 18 37.86 -19.93 18.50
CA LEU A 18 36.55 -19.81 19.16
C LEU A 18 35.48 -20.39 18.24
N ARG A 19 35.00 -21.55 18.67
CA ARG A 19 33.95 -22.37 18.06
C ARG A 19 32.64 -21.59 18.06
N LEU A 20 32.06 -21.35 16.89
CA LEU A 20 30.61 -21.14 16.78
C LEU A 20 29.98 -22.51 16.59
N ARG A 21 29.38 -23.04 17.66
CA ARG A 21 28.52 -24.22 17.61
C ARG A 21 27.27 -23.86 16.80
N GLY A 22 27.05 -24.61 15.74
CA GLY A 22 25.77 -24.64 15.04
C GLY A 22 24.64 -25.11 15.94
N GLY A 23 23.50 -24.47 15.79
CA GLY A 23 22.19 -24.96 16.18
C GLY A 23 21.25 -24.66 15.02
N CYS A 24 21.16 -25.61 14.09
CA CYS A 24 20.16 -25.61 13.03
C CYS A 24 18.80 -25.82 13.70
N VAL A 25 18.04 -24.74 13.90
CA VAL A 25 16.62 -24.85 14.20
C VAL A 25 15.90 -24.73 12.86
N CYS A 26 15.55 -25.88 12.32
CA CYS A 26 14.58 -26.02 11.23
C CYS A 26 13.28 -25.34 11.66
N ASN A 27 13.13 -24.06 11.33
CA ASN A 27 11.84 -23.42 11.44
C ASN A 27 11.01 -24.02 10.29
N GLN A 28 10.07 -24.90 10.64
CA GLN A 28 9.05 -25.38 9.72
C GLN A 28 8.17 -24.19 9.34
N SER A 29 8.66 -23.39 8.39
CA SER A 29 7.86 -22.45 7.64
C SER A 29 6.76 -23.28 6.98
N PHE A 30 5.54 -23.17 7.52
CA PHE A 30 4.33 -23.64 6.86
C PHE A 30 4.36 -23.09 5.44
N LYS A 31 4.64 -23.98 4.47
CA LYS A 31 4.52 -23.67 3.04
C LYS A 31 3.03 -23.47 2.76
N ARG A 32 2.52 -22.27 3.01
CA ARG A 32 1.25 -21.84 2.43
C ARG A 32 1.41 -21.88 0.92
N SER A 33 0.42 -22.46 0.26
CA SER A 33 0.32 -22.51 -1.20
C SER A 33 0.28 -21.10 -1.76
N PHE A 34 1.44 -20.60 -2.20
CA PHE A 34 1.70 -19.21 -2.60
C PHE A 34 0.92 -18.69 -3.82
N ALA A 35 0.13 -19.53 -4.50
CA ALA A 35 -0.44 -19.21 -5.81
C ALA A 35 -1.90 -18.71 -5.76
N THR A 36 -2.67 -19.02 -4.72
CA THR A 36 -4.12 -18.73 -4.67
C THR A 36 -4.53 -17.61 -3.71
N GLU A 37 -3.66 -17.20 -2.78
CA GLU A 37 -3.96 -16.17 -1.75
C GLU A 37 -3.54 -14.73 -2.14
N ARG A 38 -3.00 -14.49 -3.33
CA ARG A 38 -2.50 -13.16 -3.73
C ARG A 38 -3.56 -12.19 -4.26
N GLN A 39 -4.81 -12.63 -4.38
CA GLN A 39 -5.76 -11.96 -5.26
C GLN A 39 -6.44 -10.73 -4.66
N ASP A 40 -6.45 -10.59 -3.33
CA ASP A 40 -7.17 -9.51 -2.62
C ASP A 40 -6.30 -8.74 -1.61
N ARG A 41 -4.97 -8.71 -1.78
CA ARG A 41 -4.10 -7.95 -0.88
C ARG A 41 -4.09 -6.46 -1.23
N ASN A 42 -4.26 -5.60 -0.23
CA ASN A 42 -4.11 -4.16 -0.37
C ASN A 42 -2.63 -3.76 -0.23
N LEU A 43 -2.11 -3.01 -1.20
CA LEU A 43 -0.69 -2.66 -1.23
C LEU A 43 -0.27 -1.66 -0.14
N LEU A 44 -1.18 -0.80 0.33
CA LEU A 44 -0.93 0.08 1.48
C LEU A 44 -0.82 -0.74 2.76
N TYR A 45 -1.71 -1.71 2.95
CA TYR A 45 -1.69 -2.59 4.13
C TYR A 45 -0.41 -3.43 4.17
N GLU A 46 -0.05 -4.09 3.06
CA GLU A 46 1.20 -4.86 2.99
C GLU A 46 2.42 -3.97 3.24
N HIS A 47 2.45 -2.74 2.71
CA HIS A 47 3.56 -1.82 2.93
C HIS A 47 3.73 -1.45 4.40
N ALA A 48 2.61 -1.26 5.11
CA ALA A 48 2.62 -1.00 6.55
C ALA A 48 3.00 -2.24 7.37
N ARG A 49 2.50 -3.43 6.99
CA ARG A 49 2.83 -4.70 7.66
C ARG A 49 4.32 -5.02 7.60
N GLU A 50 4.99 -4.69 6.50
CA GLU A 50 6.44 -4.85 6.35
C GLU A 50 7.25 -3.74 7.06
N GLY A 51 6.57 -2.78 7.72
CA GLY A 51 7.21 -1.73 8.52
C GLY A 51 7.81 -0.57 7.73
N TYR A 52 7.49 -0.44 6.43
CA TYR A 52 8.01 0.66 5.62
C TYR A 52 7.31 2.00 5.88
N SER A 53 6.07 1.97 6.36
CA SER A 53 5.26 3.16 6.71
C SER A 53 4.22 2.80 7.77
N ALA A 54 3.63 3.80 8.41
CA ALA A 54 2.47 3.59 9.26
C ALA A 54 1.23 3.20 8.44
N LEU A 55 0.24 2.61 9.10
CA LEU A 55 -1.06 2.34 8.49
C LEU A 55 -1.77 3.64 8.09
N PRO A 56 -2.58 3.64 7.01
CA PRO A 56 -3.38 4.80 6.64
C PRO A 56 -4.31 5.22 7.79
N LEU A 57 -4.31 6.51 8.10
CA LEU A 57 -5.22 7.09 9.08
C LEU A 57 -6.50 7.53 8.37
N LEU A 58 -7.56 6.75 8.56
CA LEU A 58 -8.88 7.05 8.01
C LEU A 58 -9.74 7.78 9.06
N ASP A 59 -10.51 8.78 8.62
CA ASP A 59 -11.45 9.50 9.48
C ASP A 59 -12.72 8.66 9.72
N MET A 60 -12.57 7.70 10.64
CA MET A 60 -13.67 6.81 11.05
C MET A 60 -14.63 7.48 12.02
N GLU A 61 -14.20 8.53 12.73
CA GLU A 61 -15.06 9.25 13.67
C GLU A 61 -16.20 9.94 12.94
N SER A 62 -15.89 10.69 11.87
CA SER A 62 -16.91 11.32 11.03
C SER A 62 -17.82 10.28 10.36
N LEU A 63 -17.25 9.15 9.91
CA LEU A 63 -18.03 8.08 9.29
C LEU A 63 -19.02 7.44 10.26
N CYS A 64 -18.62 7.22 11.52
CA CYS A 64 -19.48 6.67 12.57
C CYS A 64 -20.50 7.68 13.08
N ALA A 65 -20.20 8.98 13.06
CA ALA A 65 -21.12 10.04 13.48
C ALA A 65 -22.26 10.24 12.48
N TYR A 66 -21.99 10.18 11.17
CA TYR A 66 -22.96 10.41 10.11
C TYR A 66 -23.01 9.27 9.06
N PRO A 67 -23.36 8.03 9.47
CA PRO A 67 -23.31 6.88 8.58
C PRO A 67 -24.35 6.95 7.46
N GLU A 68 -25.50 7.59 7.69
CA GLU A 68 -26.58 7.74 6.70
C GLU A 68 -26.15 8.66 5.55
N ASP A 69 -25.45 9.75 5.85
CA ASP A 69 -24.94 10.69 4.84
C ASP A 69 -23.86 10.03 3.99
N ALA A 70 -22.95 9.29 4.63
CA ALA A 70 -21.94 8.51 3.95
C ALA A 70 -22.57 7.42 3.06
N ALA A 71 -23.62 6.74 3.53
CA ALA A 71 -24.35 5.73 2.77
C ALA A 71 -24.99 6.32 1.50
N ARG A 72 -25.67 7.46 1.63
CA ARG A 72 -26.27 8.16 0.49
C ARG A 72 -25.20 8.58 -0.52
N ALA A 73 -24.13 9.23 -0.05
CA ALA A 73 -23.04 9.68 -0.93
C ALA A 73 -22.35 8.51 -1.65
N LEU A 74 -22.18 7.37 -0.97
CA LEU A 74 -21.59 6.16 -1.54
C LEU A 74 -22.45 5.58 -2.68
N ASP A 75 -23.76 5.49 -2.47
CA ASP A 75 -24.67 4.94 -3.49
C ASP A 75 -24.78 5.84 -4.73
N LEU A 76 -24.72 7.16 -4.56
CA LEU A 76 -24.71 8.11 -5.67
C LEU A 76 -23.48 7.94 -6.58
N ARG A 77 -22.34 7.50 -6.03
CA ARG A 77 -21.12 7.24 -6.81
C ARG A 77 -21.18 5.96 -7.63
N LYS A 78 -22.09 5.03 -7.33
CA LYS A 78 -22.24 3.72 -8.02
C LYS A 78 -20.93 2.91 -8.11
N GLY A 79 -20.06 3.05 -7.11
CA GLY A 79 -18.77 2.34 -7.04
C GLY A 79 -18.88 0.86 -6.68
N GLU A 80 -17.74 0.29 -6.28
CA GLU A 80 -17.61 -1.11 -5.84
C GLU A 80 -18.43 -1.36 -4.56
N LEU A 81 -18.18 -0.56 -3.52
CA LEU A 81 -18.92 -0.62 -2.26
C LEU A 81 -20.23 0.15 -2.36
N ARG A 82 -21.25 -0.34 -1.64
CA ARG A 82 -22.59 0.25 -1.54
C ARG A 82 -22.97 0.47 -0.08
N SER A 83 -24.08 1.18 0.14
CA SER A 83 -24.62 1.46 1.49
C SER A 83 -24.71 0.22 2.38
N LYS A 84 -25.09 -0.94 1.82
CA LYS A 84 -25.17 -2.24 2.54
C LYS A 84 -23.85 -2.72 3.15
N ASP A 85 -22.71 -2.26 2.65
CA ASP A 85 -21.39 -2.71 3.07
C ASP A 85 -20.85 -1.88 4.27
N LEU A 86 -21.37 -0.66 4.46
CA LEU A 86 -20.92 0.26 5.51
C LEU A 86 -21.10 -0.30 6.94
N PRO A 87 -22.24 -0.91 7.31
CA PRO A 87 -22.41 -1.46 8.65
C PRO A 87 -21.35 -2.50 9.01
N GLY A 88 -20.94 -3.34 8.04
CA GLY A 88 -19.90 -4.35 8.26
C GLY A 88 -18.52 -3.74 8.50
N ILE A 89 -18.18 -2.67 7.77
CA ILE A 89 -16.91 -1.95 7.94
C ILE A 89 -16.88 -1.26 9.31
N ILE A 90 -17.97 -0.59 9.68
CA ILE A 90 -18.11 0.10 10.97
C ILE A 90 -18.04 -0.91 12.13
N SER A 91 -18.74 -2.04 12.04
CA SER A 91 -18.69 -3.11 13.06
C SER A 91 -17.27 -3.64 13.23
N THR A 92 -16.58 -3.94 12.13
CA THR A 92 -15.20 -4.45 12.18
C THR A 92 -14.26 -3.46 12.87
N TRP A 93 -14.43 -2.16 12.62
CA TRP A 93 -13.65 -1.11 13.28
C TRP A 93 -13.96 -1.00 14.79
N GLN A 94 -15.24 -1.08 15.17
CA GLN A 94 -15.65 -1.06 16.57
C GLN A 94 -15.13 -2.28 17.33
N GLU A 95 -15.23 -3.47 16.75
CA GLU A 95 -14.68 -4.72 17.29
C GLU A 95 -13.16 -4.62 17.46
N LEU A 96 -12.44 -4.07 16.46
CA LEU A 96 -11.00 -3.85 16.54
C LEU A 96 -10.62 -2.89 17.69
N ARG A 97 -11.39 -1.82 17.90
CA ARG A 97 -11.19 -0.91 19.04
C ARG A 97 -11.38 -1.60 20.38
N GLN A 98 -12.48 -2.36 20.53
CA GLN A 98 -12.76 -3.11 21.76
C GLN A 98 -11.68 -4.15 22.04
N LEU A 99 -11.21 -4.85 21.00
CA LEU A 99 -10.14 -5.84 21.13
C LEU A 99 -8.81 -5.20 21.56
N ARG A 100 -8.45 -4.05 20.99
CA ARG A 100 -7.26 -3.30 21.41
C ARG A 100 -7.35 -2.81 22.84
N GLU A 101 -8.52 -2.37 23.28
CA GLU A 101 -8.75 -1.97 24.66
C GLU A 101 -8.65 -3.16 25.63
N GLN A 102 -9.16 -4.33 25.24
CA GLN A 102 -8.99 -5.58 25.98
C GLN A 102 -7.52 -5.99 26.08
N ILE A 103 -6.76 -5.92 24.98
CA ILE A 103 -5.32 -6.20 24.96
C ILE A 103 -4.58 -5.25 25.90
N ARG A 104 -4.84 -3.93 25.80
CA ARG A 104 -4.23 -2.91 26.67
C ARG A 104 -4.51 -3.20 28.15
N SER A 105 -5.76 -3.52 28.50
CA SER A 105 -6.13 -3.87 29.88
C SER A 105 -5.41 -5.11 30.40
N LEU A 106 -5.27 -6.15 29.57
CA LEU A 106 -4.51 -7.36 29.92
C LEU A 106 -3.01 -7.10 30.04
N GLU A 107 -2.45 -6.20 29.22
CA GLU A 107 -1.04 -5.79 29.32
C GLU A 107 -0.79 -5.02 30.63
N GLU A 108 -1.66 -4.07 30.98
CA GLU A 108 -1.61 -3.35 32.26
C GLU A 108 -1.73 -4.33 33.45
N GLU A 109 -2.65 -5.28 33.38
CA GLU A 109 -2.81 -6.31 34.42
C GLU A 109 -1.57 -7.22 34.52
N LYS A 110 -0.96 -7.58 33.38
CA LYS A 110 0.26 -8.39 33.33
C LYS A 110 1.42 -7.66 34.03
N GLU A 111 1.58 -6.36 33.81
CA GLU A 111 2.60 -5.56 34.49
C GLU A 111 2.29 -5.47 36.00
N ALA A 112 1.03 -5.22 36.38
CA ALA A 112 0.61 -5.18 37.79
C ALA A 112 0.86 -6.52 38.52
N VAL A 113 0.55 -7.66 37.88
CA VAL A 113 0.85 -9.00 38.41
C VAL A 113 2.36 -9.22 38.53
N THR A 114 3.15 -8.74 37.58
CA THR A 114 4.61 -8.87 37.60
C THR A 114 5.21 -8.09 38.77
N GLU A 115 4.76 -6.86 39.00
CA GLU A 115 5.18 -6.06 40.14
C GLU A 115 4.69 -6.64 41.48
N ALA A 116 3.46 -7.16 41.55
CA ALA A 116 2.97 -7.83 42.76
C ALA A 116 3.82 -9.06 43.11
N VAL A 117 4.17 -9.89 42.12
CA VAL A 117 5.06 -11.04 42.33
C VAL A 117 6.45 -10.58 42.77
N ARG A 118 6.99 -9.52 42.16
CA ARG A 118 8.29 -8.95 42.54
C ARG A 118 8.29 -8.45 43.98
N ALA A 119 7.25 -7.73 44.39
CA ALA A 119 7.08 -7.22 45.75
C ALA A 119 6.99 -8.36 46.77
N LEU A 120 6.25 -9.43 46.46
CA LEU A 120 6.14 -10.63 47.31
C LEU A 120 7.49 -11.33 47.50
N VAL A 121 8.28 -11.46 46.44
CA VAL A 121 9.62 -12.08 46.48
C VAL A 121 10.62 -11.22 47.25
N VAL A 122 10.49 -9.90 47.24
CA VAL A 122 11.36 -8.99 48.02
C VAL A 122 10.99 -9.01 49.51
N ASN A 123 9.70 -9.14 49.84
CA ASN A 123 9.20 -9.06 51.21
C ASN A 123 9.22 -10.40 51.98
N GLN A 124 9.44 -11.53 51.30
CA GLN A 124 9.44 -12.87 51.92
C GLN A 124 10.70 -13.66 51.57
N ASP A 125 11.14 -14.55 52.47
CA ASP A 125 12.22 -15.48 52.20
C ASP A 125 11.86 -16.45 51.06
N ASN A 126 12.85 -16.72 50.19
CA ASN A 126 12.69 -17.47 48.94
C ASN A 126 12.07 -18.87 49.10
N SER A 127 12.25 -19.52 50.25
CA SER A 127 11.71 -20.85 50.54
C SER A 127 10.23 -20.83 50.95
N GLN A 128 9.75 -19.75 51.57
CA GLN A 128 8.37 -19.57 52.03
C GLN A 128 7.47 -19.04 50.90
N VAL A 129 8.01 -18.15 50.04
CA VAL A 129 7.23 -17.50 48.98
C VAL A 129 6.67 -18.47 47.94
N GLN A 130 7.34 -19.61 47.68
CA GLN A 130 6.84 -20.61 46.72
C GLN A 130 5.61 -21.38 47.23
N GLN A 131 5.42 -21.44 48.56
CA GLN A 131 4.28 -22.10 49.18
C GLN A 131 3.14 -21.13 49.50
N ASP A 132 3.37 -19.82 49.38
CA ASP A 132 2.35 -18.79 49.59
C ASP A 132 1.20 -18.95 48.57
N PRO A 133 -0.06 -19.14 49.02
CA PRO A 133 -1.23 -19.18 48.15
C PRO A 133 -1.35 -17.95 47.23
N GLN A 134 -0.93 -16.77 47.71
CA GLN A 134 -0.97 -15.53 46.94
C GLN A 134 0.04 -15.55 45.79
N TYR A 135 1.25 -16.07 46.02
CA TYR A 135 2.26 -16.23 44.97
C TYR A 135 1.79 -17.20 43.89
N GLN A 136 1.19 -18.34 44.28
CA GLN A 136 0.66 -19.32 43.33
C GLN A 136 -0.50 -18.77 42.50
N SER A 137 -1.41 -18.02 43.14
CA SER A 137 -2.53 -17.33 42.48
C SER A 137 -2.03 -16.31 41.45
N LEU A 138 -1.09 -15.44 41.82
CA LEU A 138 -0.51 -14.45 40.91
C LEU A 138 0.23 -15.10 39.74
N ARG A 139 1.00 -16.18 39.99
CA ARG A 139 1.64 -16.94 38.91
C ARG A 139 0.63 -17.60 37.97
N ALA A 140 -0.46 -18.16 38.52
CA ALA A 140 -1.54 -18.72 37.72
C ALA A 140 -2.21 -17.64 36.86
N ARG A 141 -2.52 -16.48 37.44
CA ARG A 141 -3.10 -15.34 36.71
C ARG A 141 -2.17 -14.82 35.62
N GLY A 142 -0.89 -14.65 35.91
CA GLY A 142 0.11 -14.24 34.91
C GLY A 142 0.30 -15.24 33.77
N ARG A 143 0.09 -16.55 34.00
CA ARG A 143 0.09 -17.56 32.92
C ARG A 143 -1.18 -17.48 32.09
N GLU A 144 -2.33 -17.28 32.72
CA GLU A 144 -3.61 -17.13 32.04
C GLU A 144 -3.63 -15.87 31.16
N ILE A 145 -3.14 -14.73 31.66
CA ILE A 145 -3.03 -13.49 30.87
C ILE A 145 -2.15 -13.70 29.63
N ARG A 146 -0.98 -14.35 29.79
CA ARG A 146 -0.11 -14.67 28.64
C ARG A 146 -0.82 -15.56 27.62
N LYS A 147 -1.59 -16.54 28.08
CA LYS A 147 -2.38 -17.43 27.22
C LYS A 147 -3.45 -16.64 26.46
N GLN A 148 -4.15 -15.72 27.11
CA GLN A 148 -5.15 -14.86 26.49
C GLN A 148 -4.50 -13.93 25.44
N LEU A 149 -3.44 -13.21 25.81
CA LEU A 149 -2.71 -12.33 24.87
C LEU A 149 -2.19 -13.09 23.63
N THR A 150 -1.69 -14.32 23.81
CA THR A 150 -1.25 -15.18 22.70
C THR A 150 -2.38 -15.48 21.71
N LEU A 151 -3.64 -15.50 22.15
CA LEU A 151 -4.82 -15.68 21.29
C LEU A 151 -5.32 -14.36 20.70
N LEU A 152 -5.20 -13.25 21.44
CA LEU A 152 -5.71 -11.95 21.02
C LEU A 152 -4.83 -11.26 19.97
N TYR A 153 -3.50 -11.34 20.04
CA TYR A 153 -2.63 -10.68 19.04
C TYR A 153 -2.86 -11.17 17.60
N PRO A 154 -2.96 -12.49 17.32
CA PRO A 154 -3.29 -12.95 15.97
C PRO A 154 -4.70 -12.52 15.54
N LYS A 155 -5.63 -12.42 16.49
CA LYS A 155 -7.00 -11.98 16.21
C LYS A 155 -7.06 -10.49 15.88
N GLU A 156 -6.25 -9.67 16.56
CA GLU A 156 -6.09 -8.24 16.25
C GLU A 156 -5.56 -8.06 14.84
N ALA A 157 -4.46 -8.73 14.48
CA ALA A 157 -3.88 -8.65 13.15
C ALA A 157 -4.87 -9.09 12.05
N GLN A 158 -5.69 -10.11 12.32
CA GLN A 158 -6.73 -10.58 11.40
C GLN A 158 -7.84 -9.53 11.21
N LEU A 159 -8.35 -8.96 12.31
CA LEU A 159 -9.41 -7.94 12.24
C LEU A 159 -8.92 -6.64 11.62
N GLU A 160 -7.67 -6.26 11.90
CA GLU A 160 -7.02 -5.10 11.30
C GLU A 160 -6.90 -5.26 9.77
N GLU A 161 -6.41 -6.41 9.30
CA GLU A 161 -6.34 -6.71 7.86
C GLU A 161 -7.74 -6.67 7.23
N GLN A 162 -8.72 -7.34 7.85
CA GLN A 162 -10.10 -7.35 7.37
C GLN A 162 -10.68 -5.93 7.26
N PHE A 163 -10.43 -5.08 8.25
CA PHE A 163 -10.85 -3.68 8.25
C PHE A 163 -10.21 -2.93 7.08
N TYR A 164 -8.87 -2.91 6.98
CA TYR A 164 -8.18 -2.11 5.96
C TYR A 164 -8.45 -2.59 4.53
N LEU A 165 -8.58 -3.90 4.30
CA LEU A 165 -8.91 -4.43 2.97
C LEU A 165 -10.25 -3.91 2.43
N ARG A 166 -11.20 -3.58 3.32
CA ARG A 166 -12.52 -3.02 2.96
C ARG A 166 -12.55 -1.51 3.05
N ALA A 167 -12.06 -0.94 4.14
CA ALA A 167 -12.11 0.50 4.41
C ALA A 167 -11.31 1.32 3.39
N LEU A 168 -10.19 0.80 2.89
CA LEU A 168 -9.39 1.47 1.84
C LEU A 168 -10.06 1.51 0.47
N ARG A 169 -11.16 0.78 0.27
CA ARG A 169 -11.99 0.84 -0.95
C ARG A 169 -13.11 1.88 -0.85
N LEU A 170 -13.26 2.54 0.30
CA LEU A 170 -14.21 3.64 0.45
C LEU A 170 -13.74 4.85 -0.38
N PRO A 171 -14.64 5.48 -1.14
CA PRO A 171 -14.32 6.69 -1.87
C PRO A 171 -14.18 7.88 -0.91
N ASN A 172 -13.57 8.96 -1.40
CA ASN A 172 -13.58 10.24 -0.69
C ASN A 172 -15.02 10.82 -0.62
N GLN A 173 -15.22 11.76 0.31
CA GLN A 173 -16.45 12.54 0.43
C GLN A 173 -16.76 13.29 -0.88
N THR A 174 -18.03 13.55 -1.13
CA THR A 174 -18.51 14.24 -2.34
C THR A 174 -18.84 15.68 -2.00
N HIS A 175 -18.30 16.62 -2.77
CA HIS A 175 -18.65 18.03 -2.58
C HIS A 175 -20.15 18.27 -2.86
N PRO A 176 -20.86 19.09 -2.07
CA PRO A 176 -22.32 19.28 -2.21
C PRO A 176 -22.79 19.69 -3.61
N ASP A 177 -21.99 20.49 -4.32
CA ASP A 177 -22.33 21.02 -5.65
C ASP A 177 -22.10 20.03 -6.81
N VAL A 178 -21.61 18.82 -6.54
CA VAL A 178 -21.32 17.84 -7.60
C VAL A 178 -22.63 17.36 -8.23
N PRO A 179 -22.79 17.44 -9.56
CA PRO A 179 -23.98 16.94 -10.23
C PRO A 179 -24.09 15.42 -10.06
N VAL A 180 -25.30 14.96 -9.76
CA VAL A 180 -25.59 13.55 -9.54
C VAL A 180 -25.86 12.87 -10.88
N GLY A 181 -25.12 11.79 -11.18
CA GLY A 181 -25.37 10.96 -12.35
C GLY A 181 -24.10 10.41 -12.99
N ASP A 182 -24.27 9.88 -14.19
CA ASP A 182 -23.18 9.49 -15.08
C ASP A 182 -22.62 10.69 -15.86
N GLU A 183 -21.70 10.45 -16.79
CA GLU A 183 -21.06 11.48 -17.61
C GLU A 183 -22.06 12.37 -18.37
N SER A 184 -23.25 11.84 -18.73
CA SER A 184 -24.30 12.62 -19.38
C SER A 184 -24.86 13.76 -18.52
N GLN A 185 -24.69 13.70 -17.20
CA GLN A 185 -25.15 14.72 -16.26
C GLN A 185 -24.11 15.79 -15.95
N ALA A 186 -22.98 15.80 -16.66
CA ALA A 186 -21.95 16.82 -16.52
C ALA A 186 -22.50 18.22 -16.81
N ARG A 187 -22.32 19.14 -15.85
CA ARG A 187 -22.75 20.55 -15.98
C ARG A 187 -21.71 21.35 -16.76
N VAL A 188 -22.14 22.01 -17.84
CA VAL A 188 -21.30 22.97 -18.57
C VAL A 188 -21.18 24.26 -17.75
N LEU A 189 -19.97 24.59 -17.31
CA LEU A 189 -19.71 25.80 -16.52
C LEU A 189 -19.40 27.02 -17.38
N HIS A 190 -18.63 26.82 -18.46
CA HIS A 190 -18.23 27.89 -19.35
C HIS A 190 -17.93 27.35 -20.75
N VAL A 191 -18.27 28.12 -21.79
CA VAL A 191 -17.90 27.85 -23.19
C VAL A 191 -17.06 29.04 -23.66
N VAL A 192 -15.82 28.79 -24.10
CA VAL A 192 -14.91 29.83 -24.59
C VAL A 192 -14.78 29.70 -26.11
N GLY A 193 -15.09 30.77 -26.84
CA GLY A 193 -14.98 30.83 -28.30
C GLY A 193 -16.07 30.05 -29.02
N ASP A 194 -15.96 30.04 -30.35
CA ASP A 194 -16.95 29.42 -31.25
C ASP A 194 -16.33 28.28 -32.06
N LYS A 195 -17.19 27.38 -32.58
CA LYS A 195 -16.75 26.34 -33.51
C LYS A 195 -16.19 26.99 -34.78
N PRO A 196 -14.97 26.65 -35.23
CA PRO A 196 -14.40 27.25 -36.43
C PRO A 196 -15.24 26.97 -37.68
N ALA A 197 -15.41 27.98 -38.53
CA ALA A 197 -16.07 27.85 -39.83
C ALA A 197 -15.06 27.42 -40.90
N PHE A 198 -15.38 26.38 -41.66
CA PHE A 198 -14.58 25.88 -42.77
C PHE A 198 -15.38 25.94 -44.07
N SER A 199 -14.76 26.35 -45.17
CA SER A 199 -15.33 26.28 -46.52
C SER A 199 -15.26 24.87 -47.13
N PHE A 200 -14.74 23.91 -46.38
CA PHE A 200 -14.54 22.52 -46.77
C PHE A 200 -14.89 21.59 -45.59
N GLN A 201 -15.10 20.30 -45.87
CA GLN A 201 -15.32 19.31 -44.82
C GLN A 201 -14.03 19.11 -43.99
N PRO A 202 -14.02 19.44 -42.69
CA PRO A 202 -12.82 19.27 -41.87
C PRO A 202 -12.42 17.78 -41.81
N ARG A 203 -11.12 17.53 -42.03
CA ARG A 203 -10.52 16.20 -41.99
C ARG A 203 -10.10 15.84 -40.57
N GLY A 204 -10.08 14.54 -40.26
CA GLY A 204 -9.55 14.05 -38.99
C GLY A 204 -8.05 14.34 -38.85
N HIS A 205 -7.58 14.54 -37.62
CA HIS A 205 -6.18 14.86 -37.34
C HIS A 205 -5.20 13.82 -37.91
N LEU A 206 -5.56 12.53 -37.89
CA LEU A 206 -4.71 11.46 -38.42
C LEU A 206 -4.53 11.56 -39.94
N GLU A 207 -5.61 11.83 -40.69
CA GLU A 207 -5.54 11.99 -42.15
C GLU A 207 -4.68 13.20 -42.54
N ILE A 208 -4.83 14.31 -41.81
CA ILE A 208 -3.99 15.52 -42.01
C ILE A 208 -2.54 15.18 -41.72
N ALA A 209 -2.27 14.52 -40.59
CA ALA A 209 -0.93 14.24 -40.13
C ALA A 209 -0.18 13.23 -41.02
N GLU A 210 -0.88 12.25 -41.59
CA GLU A 210 -0.31 11.31 -42.56
C GLU A 210 0.06 12.00 -43.87
N LYS A 211 -0.78 12.94 -44.36
CA LYS A 211 -0.49 13.73 -45.57
C LYS A 211 0.72 14.64 -45.40
N LEU A 212 0.93 15.16 -44.19
CA LEU A 212 2.06 16.00 -43.83
C LEU A 212 3.30 15.21 -43.36
N ASP A 213 3.19 13.88 -43.24
CA ASP A 213 4.22 12.99 -42.69
C ASP A 213 4.74 13.42 -41.30
N ILE A 214 3.84 13.90 -40.44
CA ILE A 214 4.17 14.36 -39.07
C ILE A 214 3.75 13.37 -37.99
N ILE A 215 2.79 12.48 -38.26
CA ILE A 215 2.39 11.37 -37.37
C ILE A 215 2.37 10.07 -38.17
N ARG A 216 3.02 9.03 -37.65
CA ARG A 216 2.98 7.68 -38.22
C ARG A 216 2.40 6.68 -37.22
N GLN A 217 1.30 6.03 -37.63
CA GLN A 217 0.72 4.86 -36.93
C GLN A 217 0.69 3.59 -37.80
N LYS A 218 0.87 3.73 -39.12
CA LYS A 218 0.85 2.62 -40.07
C LYS A 218 2.04 1.68 -39.89
N ARG A 219 1.76 0.38 -39.98
CA ARG A 219 2.75 -0.74 -39.94
C ARG A 219 3.59 -0.78 -38.67
N LEU A 220 2.99 -0.53 -37.51
CA LEU A 220 3.66 -0.56 -36.20
C LEU A 220 3.34 -1.78 -35.32
N SER A 221 2.40 -2.64 -35.76
CA SER A 221 1.92 -3.79 -34.96
C SER A 221 3.04 -4.70 -34.45
N HIS A 222 4.01 -5.03 -35.30
CA HIS A 222 5.14 -5.90 -34.95
C HIS A 222 6.37 -5.13 -34.47
N VAL A 223 6.31 -3.80 -34.38
CA VAL A 223 7.42 -2.94 -33.95
C VAL A 223 7.21 -2.47 -32.52
N SER A 224 6.09 -1.79 -32.27
CA SER A 224 5.78 -1.17 -30.98
C SER A 224 4.34 -1.47 -30.49
N GLY A 225 3.62 -2.32 -31.22
CA GLY A 225 2.27 -2.76 -30.85
C GLY A 225 1.15 -1.86 -31.37
N HIS A 226 -0.07 -2.11 -30.90
CA HIS A 226 -1.24 -1.31 -31.25
C HIS A 226 -1.28 0.00 -30.46
N ARG A 227 -1.85 1.06 -31.05
CA ARG A 227 -1.97 2.42 -30.48
C ARG A 227 -0.63 3.14 -30.20
N SER A 228 0.50 2.58 -30.62
CA SER A 228 1.77 3.30 -30.66
C SER A 228 1.80 4.28 -31.84
N TYR A 229 2.67 5.29 -31.75
CA TYR A 229 2.84 6.31 -32.77
C TYR A 229 4.25 6.88 -32.78
N TYR A 230 4.66 7.43 -33.92
CA TYR A 230 5.85 8.28 -34.04
C TYR A 230 5.45 9.70 -34.42
N LEU A 231 6.10 10.69 -33.81
CA LEU A 231 6.05 12.08 -34.26
C LEU A 231 7.30 12.41 -35.05
N ARG A 232 7.14 13.10 -36.18
CA ARG A 232 8.24 13.45 -37.09
C ARG A 232 8.19 14.93 -37.46
N GLY A 233 9.37 15.55 -37.61
CA GLY A 233 9.52 16.91 -38.13
C GLY A 233 8.66 17.93 -37.38
N ALA A 234 7.74 18.59 -38.09
CA ALA A 234 6.84 19.56 -37.49
C ALA A 234 5.95 18.98 -36.38
N GLY A 235 5.61 17.68 -36.41
CA GLY A 235 4.87 17.02 -35.32
C GLY A 235 5.68 16.93 -34.02
N ALA A 236 6.98 16.65 -34.12
CA ALA A 236 7.88 16.64 -32.96
C ALA A 236 8.10 18.06 -32.41
N LEU A 237 8.28 19.04 -33.30
CA LEU A 237 8.38 20.45 -32.91
C LEU A 237 7.11 20.94 -32.20
N LEU A 238 5.93 20.51 -32.65
CA LEU A 238 4.66 20.85 -32.01
C LEU A 238 4.59 20.30 -30.57
N GLN A 239 4.99 19.05 -30.35
CA GLN A 239 5.04 18.48 -28.99
C GLN A 239 5.98 19.28 -28.08
N HIS A 240 7.20 19.55 -28.52
CA HIS A 240 8.17 20.32 -27.72
C HIS A 240 7.67 21.75 -27.46
N GLY A 241 7.06 22.40 -28.46
CA GLY A 241 6.45 23.71 -28.31
C GLY A 241 5.35 23.75 -27.24
N LEU A 242 4.44 22.78 -27.25
CA LEU A 242 3.35 22.67 -26.26
C LEU A 242 3.88 22.42 -24.85
N VAL A 243 4.85 21.52 -24.69
CA VAL A 243 5.48 21.22 -23.39
C VAL A 243 6.18 22.46 -22.84
N ASN A 244 7.05 23.09 -23.64
CA ASN A 244 7.80 24.26 -23.21
C ASN A 244 6.91 25.47 -22.92
N PHE A 245 5.89 25.71 -23.75
CA PHE A 245 4.92 26.77 -23.52
C PHE A 245 4.21 26.60 -22.16
N THR A 246 3.75 25.38 -21.86
CA THR A 246 3.06 25.08 -20.60
C THR A 246 3.99 25.21 -19.40
N LEU A 247 5.19 24.63 -19.47
CA LEU A 247 6.20 24.72 -18.40
C LEU A 247 6.56 26.18 -18.12
N ASN A 248 6.90 26.94 -19.15
CA ASN A 248 7.25 28.35 -19.00
C ASN A 248 6.09 29.13 -18.38
N LYS A 249 4.86 28.95 -18.88
CA LYS A 249 3.69 29.64 -18.34
C LYS A 249 3.49 29.35 -16.84
N LEU A 250 3.65 28.10 -16.41
CA LEU A 250 3.49 27.72 -15.00
C LEU A 250 4.65 28.21 -14.13
N ILE A 251 5.88 28.14 -14.60
CA ILE A 251 7.06 28.66 -13.88
C ILE A 251 6.90 30.17 -13.62
N HIS A 252 6.46 30.94 -14.62
CA HIS A 252 6.19 32.38 -14.45
C HIS A 252 5.03 32.66 -13.48
N ARG A 253 4.16 31.68 -13.21
CA ARG A 253 3.12 31.75 -12.19
C ARG A 253 3.59 31.27 -10.80
N GLY A 254 4.88 30.94 -10.66
CA GLY A 254 5.50 30.56 -9.38
C GLY A 254 5.49 29.06 -9.08
N PHE A 255 5.19 28.19 -10.06
CA PHE A 255 5.29 26.74 -9.86
C PHE A 255 6.75 26.27 -9.85
N THR A 256 7.12 25.46 -8.87
CA THR A 256 8.44 24.81 -8.82
C THR A 256 8.50 23.62 -9.79
N PRO A 257 9.37 23.64 -10.81
CA PRO A 257 9.49 22.54 -11.75
C PRO A 257 10.14 21.31 -11.08
N MET A 258 9.62 20.12 -11.39
CA MET A 258 10.09 18.85 -10.81
C MET A 258 10.22 17.79 -11.90
N THR A 259 11.23 16.93 -11.78
CA THR A 259 11.38 15.69 -12.55
C THR A 259 11.22 14.51 -11.61
N VAL A 260 10.41 13.51 -11.98
CA VAL A 260 10.05 12.38 -11.10
C VAL A 260 10.38 11.04 -11.75
N PRO A 261 10.57 9.96 -10.96
CA PRO A 261 10.74 8.62 -11.51
C PRO A 261 9.48 8.08 -12.18
N ASP A 262 9.62 7.46 -13.36
CA ASP A 262 8.49 6.85 -14.09
C ASP A 262 8.12 5.45 -13.56
N LEU A 263 9.10 4.73 -12.99
CA LEU A 263 8.90 3.41 -12.39
C LEU A 263 8.73 3.53 -10.88
N LEU A 264 7.51 3.27 -10.41
CA LEU A 264 7.11 3.42 -9.02
C LEU A 264 6.58 2.10 -8.45
N ARG A 265 6.67 1.93 -7.12
CA ARG A 265 6.06 0.79 -6.43
C ARG A 265 4.54 0.93 -6.44
N GLY A 266 3.83 -0.20 -6.51
CA GLY A 266 2.36 -0.25 -6.56
C GLY A 266 1.67 0.49 -5.40
N VAL A 267 2.31 0.57 -4.23
CA VAL A 267 1.81 1.31 -3.06
C VAL A 267 1.56 2.80 -3.34
N VAL A 268 2.37 3.43 -4.21
CA VAL A 268 2.21 4.84 -4.57
C VAL A 268 0.92 5.04 -5.37
N PHE A 269 0.63 4.13 -6.29
CA PHE A 269 -0.61 4.15 -7.07
C PHE A 269 -1.84 3.91 -6.20
N GLU A 270 -1.77 2.94 -5.29
CA GLU A 270 -2.83 2.66 -4.31
C GLU A 270 -3.10 3.88 -3.41
N GLY A 271 -2.05 4.55 -2.93
CA GLY A 271 -2.16 5.79 -2.15
C GLY A 271 -2.77 6.95 -2.91
N CYS A 272 -2.61 7.00 -4.23
CA CYS A 272 -3.28 7.95 -5.12
C CYS A 272 -4.74 7.56 -5.46
N GLY A 273 -5.28 6.49 -4.85
CA GLY A 273 -6.63 5.98 -5.14
C GLY A 273 -6.75 5.25 -6.48
N MET A 274 -5.63 4.84 -7.07
CA MET A 274 -5.61 4.03 -8.28
C MET A 274 -5.53 2.54 -7.94
N THR A 275 -6.04 1.68 -8.81
CA THR A 275 -6.12 0.23 -8.56
C THR A 275 -5.10 -0.55 -9.40
N PRO A 276 -3.85 -0.73 -8.94
CA PRO A 276 -2.81 -1.45 -9.68
C PRO A 276 -3.16 -2.92 -9.93
N ASN A 277 -3.85 -3.55 -8.98
CA ASN A 277 -4.21 -4.98 -9.01
C ASN A 277 -5.60 -5.26 -9.62
N ALA A 278 -6.32 -4.25 -10.11
CA ALA A 278 -7.62 -4.46 -10.74
C ALA A 278 -7.51 -5.33 -12.00
N LYS A 279 -8.57 -6.07 -12.31
CA LYS A 279 -8.68 -6.86 -13.55
C LYS A 279 -9.83 -6.29 -14.40
N PRO A 280 -9.56 -5.66 -15.56
CA PRO A 280 -8.26 -5.36 -16.17
C PRO A 280 -7.56 -4.14 -15.55
N SER A 281 -6.23 -4.21 -15.37
CA SER A 281 -5.42 -3.09 -14.88
C SER A 281 -5.04 -2.15 -16.02
N LYS A 282 -4.99 -0.84 -15.74
CA LYS A 282 -4.50 0.18 -16.68
C LYS A 282 -2.97 0.34 -16.63
N PHE A 283 -2.31 -0.29 -15.66
CA PHE A 283 -0.87 -0.15 -15.45
C PHE A 283 -0.10 -1.28 -16.11
N THR A 284 0.99 -0.93 -16.78
CA THR A 284 2.00 -1.89 -17.23
C THR A 284 2.93 -2.24 -16.08
N THR A 285 2.93 -3.51 -15.67
CA THR A 285 3.84 -4.03 -14.67
C THR A 285 5.11 -4.56 -15.34
N SER A 286 6.28 -4.24 -14.78
CA SER A 286 7.57 -4.78 -15.27
C SER A 286 7.71 -6.28 -14.98
N THR A 287 7.04 -6.77 -13.94
CA THR A 287 7.00 -8.20 -13.63
C THR A 287 6.04 -8.88 -14.61
N PRO A 288 6.50 -9.89 -15.38
CA PRO A 288 5.59 -10.63 -16.26
C PRO A 288 4.48 -11.25 -15.40
N PRO A 289 3.21 -11.21 -15.86
CA PRO A 289 2.20 -12.06 -15.26
C PRO A 289 2.75 -13.48 -15.34
N ALA A 290 2.87 -14.15 -14.19
CA ALA A 290 3.52 -15.44 -14.05
C ALA A 290 3.25 -16.28 -15.29
N LEU A 291 4.31 -16.67 -16.01
CA LEU A 291 4.23 -17.65 -17.08
C LEU A 291 3.31 -18.75 -16.56
N LYS A 292 2.09 -18.82 -17.11
CA LYS A 292 1.32 -20.05 -17.06
C LYS A 292 2.23 -21.02 -17.80
N THR A 293 3.03 -21.77 -17.06
CA THR A 293 3.67 -22.97 -17.57
C THR A 293 2.52 -23.91 -17.89
N SER A 294 1.91 -23.70 -19.06
CA SER A 294 1.26 -24.75 -19.82
C SER A 294 2.39 -25.71 -20.16
N ILE A 295 2.64 -26.64 -19.24
CA ILE A 295 3.41 -27.83 -19.49
C ILE A 295 2.67 -28.50 -20.65
N TRP A 296 3.24 -28.39 -21.85
CA TRP A 296 2.79 -29.14 -23.02
C TRP A 296 2.88 -30.64 -22.67
N PRO A 297 1.79 -31.41 -22.76
CA PRO A 297 1.86 -32.86 -22.58
C PRO A 297 2.35 -33.45 -23.89
N GLY A 298 3.67 -33.64 -24.03
CA GLY A 298 4.17 -34.19 -25.30
C GLY A 298 5.67 -34.24 -25.46
N GLN A 299 6.40 -34.83 -24.52
CA GLN A 299 7.66 -35.53 -24.82
C GLN A 299 8.07 -36.39 -23.62
N ARG A 300 7.44 -37.56 -23.54
CA ARG A 300 8.06 -38.78 -23.00
C ARG A 300 8.07 -39.81 -24.13
N ARG A 301 9.19 -39.84 -24.85
CA ARG A 301 9.91 -41.02 -25.36
C ARG A 301 11.15 -40.52 -26.08
#